data_AF-A0A1H3FEK7-F1
#
_entry.id   AF-A0A1H3FEK7-F1
#
_cell.length_a   1.000
_cell.length_b   1.000
_cell.length_c   1.000
_cell.angle_alpha   90.00
_cell.angle_beta   90.00
_cell.angle_gamma   90.00
#
_symmetry.space_group_name_H-M   'P 1'
#
loop_
_entity.id
_entity.type
_entity.pdbx_description
1 polymer ?
#
loop_
_entity_poly.entity_id
_entity_poly.type
_entity_poly.pdbx_seq_one_letter_code
_entity_poly.pdbx_strand_id
1 'polypeptide(L)' 'MVRGEFGFANAWRSRKEALTEWLEDERSEVQAFAKRHIAELNLMITSEQRRTEAEREIRNRNYDEENDKDDPWTNYA' A
#
# COMPACT_ATOMS: atom_id res chain seq x y z
N MET A 1 0.52 -14.34 9.01
CA MET A 1 1.73 -14.16 8.19
C MET A 1 1.41 -13.09 7.16
N VAL A 2 2.16 -11.99 7.14
CA VAL A 2 1.99 -10.91 6.14
C VAL A 2 2.74 -11.34 4.88
N ARG A 3 2.04 -11.67 3.78
CA ARG A 3 2.65 -12.10 2.50
C ARG A 3 2.20 -11.18 1.35
N GLY A 4 3.12 -10.83 0.45
CA GLY A 4 2.88 -10.06 -0.80
C GLY A 4 3.24 -8.57 -0.74
N GLU A 5 3.39 -7.91 -1.91
CA GLU A 5 3.74 -6.47 -2.07
C GLU A 5 2.76 -5.49 -1.40
N PHE A 6 1.58 -5.96 -0.95
CA PHE A 6 0.59 -5.17 -0.20
C PHE A 6 0.27 -5.75 1.18
N GLY A 7 1.17 -6.55 1.74
CA GLY A 7 0.91 -7.32 2.95
C GLY A 7 0.45 -6.46 4.12
N PHE A 8 1.09 -5.31 4.35
CA PHE A 8 0.71 -4.40 5.44
C PHE A 8 -0.62 -3.68 5.16
N ALA A 9 -0.83 -3.21 3.93
CA ALA A 9 -2.10 -2.57 3.55
C ALA A 9 -3.30 -3.51 3.75
N ASN A 10 -3.18 -4.78 3.39
CA ASN A 10 -4.24 -5.77 3.61
C ASN A 10 -4.45 -6.08 5.09
N ALA A 11 -3.38 -6.22 5.88
CA ALA A 11 -3.50 -6.41 7.33
C ALA A 11 -4.20 -5.23 8.02
N TRP A 12 -3.89 -4.00 7.62
CA TRP A 12 -4.54 -2.80 8.14
C TRP A 12 -5.99 -2.65 7.67
N ARG A 13 -6.34 -3.08 6.45
CA ARG A 13 -7.73 -3.14 5.99
C ARG A 13 -8.56 -4.11 6.82
N SER A 14 -8.09 -5.32 7.06
CA SER A 14 -8.80 -6.28 7.92
C SER A 14 -8.97 -5.76 9.35
N ARG A 15 -7.95 -5.07 9.90
CA ARG A 15 -8.07 -4.43 11.21
C ARG A 15 -9.08 -3.28 11.22
N LYS A 16 -9.17 -2.51 10.13
CA LYS A 16 -10.16 -1.44 9.98
C LYS A 16 -11.57 -2.01 9.90
N GLU A 17 -11.77 -3.08 9.12
CA GLU A 17 -13.07 -3.77 9.00
C GLU A 17 -13.59 -4.22 10.36
N ALA A 18 -12.73 -4.83 11.19
CA ALA A 18 -13.08 -5.26 12.54
C ALA A 18 -13.48 -4.10 13.50
N LEU A 19 -13.09 -2.86 13.20
CA LEU A 19 -13.45 -1.69 14.00
C LEU A 19 -14.74 -1.01 13.50
N THR A 20 -15.27 -1.42 12.35
CA THR A 20 -16.43 -0.75 11.73
C THR A 20 -17.69 -0.93 12.58
N GLU A 21 -17.89 -2.11 13.16
CA GLU A 21 -19.01 -2.41 14.07
C GLU A 21 -19.01 -1.52 15.32
N TRP A 22 -17.82 -1.08 15.77
CA TRP A 22 -17.66 -0.27 16.97
C TRP A 22 -18.07 1.20 16.74
N LEU A 23 -18.32 1.60 15.49
CA LEU A 23 -18.88 2.91 15.16
C LEU A 23 -20.36 3.02 15.53
N GLU A 24 -21.04 1.89 15.69
CA GLU A 24 -22.46 1.80 16.03
C GLU A 24 -22.69 1.47 17.53
N ASP A 25 -21.62 1.30 18.32
CA ASP A 25 -21.72 1.04 19.76
C ASP A 25 -22.38 2.22 20.48
N GLU A 26 -23.29 1.95 21.42
CA GLU A 26 -24.01 2.99 22.18
C GLU A 26 -23.07 3.87 23.03
N ARG A 27 -21.90 3.34 23.41
CA ARG A 27 -20.91 4.06 24.23
C ARG A 27 -20.07 4.99 23.37
N SER A 28 -20.18 6.27 23.65
CA SER A 28 -19.48 7.33 22.92
C SER A 28 -17.94 7.16 22.88
N GLU A 29 -17.37 6.59 23.93
CA GLU A 29 -15.95 6.33 24.10
C GLU A 29 -15.45 5.23 23.14
N VAL A 30 -16.29 4.21 22.92
CA VAL A 30 -16.00 3.12 21.97
C VAL A 30 -16.04 3.64 20.54
N GLN A 31 -17.04 4.47 20.21
CA GLN A 31 -17.10 5.14 18.91
C GLN A 31 -15.89 6.06 18.69
N ALA A 32 -15.49 6.83 19.70
CA ALA A 32 -14.34 7.74 19.60
C ALA A 32 -13.03 6.96 19.38
N PHE A 33 -12.86 5.84 20.10
CA PHE A 33 -11.75 4.92 19.90
C PHE A 33 -11.72 4.39 18.46
N ALA A 34 -12.84 3.90 17.95
CA ALA A 34 -12.97 3.35 16.61
C ALA A 34 -12.65 4.40 15.53
N LYS A 35 -13.24 5.60 15.64
CA LYS A 35 -13.01 6.72 14.72
C LYS A 35 -11.52 7.09 14.63
N ARG A 36 -10.85 7.22 15.78
CA ARG A 36 -9.42 7.53 15.84
C ARG A 36 -8.58 6.45 15.16
N HIS A 37 -8.79 5.19 15.52
CA HIS A 37 -7.99 4.10 14.99
C HIS A 37 -8.24 3.86 13.50
N ILE A 38 -9.47 4.03 13.02
CA ILE A 38 -9.80 3.96 11.58
C ILE A 38 -9.08 5.07 10.81
N ALA A 39 -9.01 6.30 11.35
CA ALA A 39 -8.27 7.39 10.72
C ALA A 39 -6.77 7.09 10.62
N GLU A 40 -6.16 6.59 11.70
CA GLU A 40 -4.75 6.17 11.71
C GLU A 40 -4.49 5.04 10.70
N LEU A 41 -5.37 4.04 10.62
CA LEU A 41 -5.27 2.94 9.66
C LEU A 41 -5.37 3.43 8.21
N ASN A 42 -6.27 4.38 7.92
CA ASN A 42 -6.38 4.95 6.57
C ASN A 42 -5.08 5.64 6.14
N LEU A 43 -4.43 6.41 7.04
CA LEU A 43 -3.16 7.06 6.75
C LEU A 43 -2.06 6.04 6.43
N MET A 44 -1.97 4.97 7.22
CA MET A 44 -0.99 3.90 7.00
C MET A 44 -1.23 3.19 5.66
N ILE A 45 -2.48 2.83 5.35
CA ILE A 45 -2.85 2.21 4.07
C ILE A 45 -2.43 3.08 2.89
N THR A 46 -2.75 4.38 2.92
CA THR A 46 -2.38 5.30 1.84
C THR A 46 -0.86 5.45 1.71
N SER A 47 -0.14 5.51 2.84
CA SER A 47 1.32 5.57 2.82
C SER A 47 1.95 4.34 2.16
N GLU A 48 1.43 3.15 2.45
CA GLU A 48 1.93 1.90 1.87
C GLU A 48 1.62 1.78 0.38
N GLN A 49 0.43 2.20 -0.04
CA GLN A 49 0.09 2.24 -1.47
C GLN A 49 1.06 3.13 -2.26
N ARG A 50 1.33 4.35 -1.76
CA ARG A 50 2.29 5.27 -2.39
C ARG A 50 3.70 4.69 -2.45
N ARG A 51 4.15 4.05 -1.37
CA ARG A 51 5.46 3.39 -1.33
C ARG A 51 5.57 2.29 -2.38
N THR A 52 4.55 1.44 -2.46
CA THR A 52 4.50 0.32 -3.42
C THR A 52 4.45 0.82 -4.86
N GLU A 53 3.68 1.87 -5.14
CA GLU A 53 3.62 2.52 -6.46
C GLU A 53 4.97 3.11 -6.86
N ALA A 54 5.66 3.81 -5.95
CA ALA A 54 6.99 4.36 -6.21
C ALA A 54 8.05 3.26 -6.46
N GLU A 55 8.02 2.18 -5.68
CA GLU A 55 8.90 1.01 -5.88
C GLU A 55 8.64 0.35 -7.25
N ARG A 56 7.38 0.26 -7.67
CA ARG A 56 7.00 -0.27 -8.99
C ARG A 56 7.48 0.62 -10.13
N GLU A 57 7.38 1.94 -9.98
CA GLU A 57 7.85 2.90 -10.99
C GLU A 57 9.37 2.85 -11.15
N ILE A 58 10.12 2.77 -10.06
CA ILE A 58 11.58 2.59 -10.09
C ILE A 58 11.93 1.28 -10.80
N ARG A 59 11.23 0.18 -10.46
CA ARG A 59 11.44 -1.12 -11.10
C ARG A 59 11.19 -1.04 -12.62
N ASN A 60 10.11 -0.37 -13.05
CA ASN A 60 9.78 -0.23 -14.46
C ASN A 60 10.87 0.56 -15.22
N ARG A 61 11.33 1.68 -14.67
CA ARG A 61 12.43 2.46 -15.26
C ARG A 61 13.71 1.66 -15.40
N ASN A 62 14.08 0.89 -14.38
CA ASN A 62 15.30 0.07 -14.43
C ASN A 62 15.22 -1.01 -15.52
N TYR A 63 14.05 -1.62 -15.73
CA TYR A 63 13.86 -2.59 -16.81
C TYR A 63 13.88 -1.96 -18.22
N ASP A 64 13.37 -0.74 -18.36
CA ASP A 64 13.44 0.02 -19.62
C ASP A 64 14.90 0.42 -19.93
N GLU A 65 15.68 0.82 -18.92
CA GLU A 65 17.10 1.21 -19.07
C GLU A 65 18.08 0.05 -19.30
N GLU A 66 17.73 -1.18 -18.90
CA GLU A 66 18.52 -2.39 -19.17
C GLU A 66 18.26 -2.94 -20.58
N ASN A 67 17.03 -2.86 -21.11
CA ASN A 67 16.74 -3.32 -22.48
C ASN A 67 17.44 -2.49 -23.56
N ASP A 68 17.70 -1.20 -23.31
CA ASP A 68 18.38 -0.33 -24.27
C ASP A 68 19.91 -0.54 -24.33
N LYS A 69 20.52 -1.27 -23.38
CA LYS A 69 21.98 -1.45 -23.33
C LYS A 69 22.49 -2.78 -23.91
N ASP A 70 21.59 -3.69 -24.26
CA ASP A 70 21.94 -5.05 -24.68
C ASP A 70 21.48 -5.41 -26.11
N ASP A 71 21.15 -4.43 -26.98
CA ASP A 71 20.98 -4.69 -28.42
C ASP A 71 22.34 -4.59 -29.15
N PRO A 72 22.96 -5.71 -29.57
CA PRO A 72 24.25 -5.71 -30.25
C PRO A 72 24.18 -5.19 -31.69
N TRP A 73 22.99 -4.86 -32.21
CA TRP A 73 22.77 -4.50 -33.62
C TRP A 73 22.56 -3.00 -33.87
N THR A 74 22.54 -2.15 -32.85
CA THR A 74 22.28 -0.71 -33.02
C THR A 74 23.45 0.11 -33.59
N ASN A 75 24.60 -0.51 -33.92
CA ASN A 75 25.78 0.19 -34.46
C ASN A 75 26.05 -0.05 -35.96
N TYR A 76 25.09 -0.61 -36.69
CA TYR A 76 25.16 -0.74 -38.16
C TYR A 76 23.87 -0.26 -38.83
N ALA A 77 23.69 1.07 -38.90
CA ALA A 77 22.79 1.72 -39.86
C ALA A 77 23.30 3.13 -40.19
#